data_AF-A0A2H3DK05-F1
#
_entry.id   AF-A0A2H3DK05-F1
#
_cell.length_a   1.000
_cell.length_b   1.000
_cell.length_c   1.000
_cell.angle_alpha   90.00
_cell.angle_beta   90.00
_cell.angle_gamma   90.00
#
_symmetry.space_group_name_H-M   'P 1'
#
loop_
_entity.id
_entity.type
_entity.pdbx_description
1 polymer ?
#
loop_
_entity_poly.entity_id
_entity_poly.type
_entity_poly.pdbx_seq_one_letter_code
_entity_poly.pdbx_strand_id
1 'polypeptide(L)' 'MFDTGHYVENTGNTILKFLEIFKSNCFKDISLNQWLALTPPMVVKAHLNIDDATISQLSKVKPVIIGPGA' A
#
# COMPACT_ATOMS: atom_id res chain seq x y z
N MET A 1 -8.40 -1.27 -19.05
CA MET A 1 -8.09 -0.41 -17.89
C MET A 1 -8.11 -1.32 -16.67
N PHE A 2 -6.95 -1.81 -16.22
CA PHE A 2 -6.83 -2.86 -15.19
C PHE A 2 -6.08 -2.41 -13.93
N ASP A 3 -5.73 -1.11 -13.82
CA ASP A 3 -4.87 -0.59 -12.75
C ASP A 3 -5.54 0.55 -11.98
N THR A 4 -6.71 0.29 -11.39
CA THR A 4 -7.35 1.23 -10.45
C THR A 4 -6.82 0.97 -9.04
N GLY A 5 -6.31 1.99 -8.36
CA GLY A 5 -5.90 1.89 -6.96
C GLY A 5 -7.07 1.43 -6.07
N HIS A 6 -6.80 0.49 -5.16
CA HIS A 6 -7.81 -0.12 -4.28
C HIS A 6 -7.18 -0.62 -2.98
N TYR A 7 -8.03 -0.89 -1.99
CA TYR A 7 -7.69 -1.58 -0.76
C TYR A 7 -8.85 -2.49 -0.35
N VAL A 8 -8.58 -3.51 0.47
CA VAL A 8 -9.60 -4.40 1.04
C VAL A 8 -9.49 -4.33 2.56
N GLU A 9 -10.56 -3.88 3.21
CA GLU A 9 -10.64 -3.74 4.66
C GLU A 9 -11.63 -4.75 5.24
N ASN A 10 -11.22 -5.46 6.29
CA ASN A 10 -12.15 -6.26 7.07
C ASN A 10 -12.87 -5.36 8.09
N THR A 11 -14.12 -4.99 7.81
CA THR A 11 -14.95 -4.15 8.69
C THR A 11 -15.76 -4.96 9.71
N GLY A 12 -15.58 -6.28 9.77
CA GLY A 12 -16.31 -7.19 10.65
C GLY A 12 -15.48 -7.71 11.82
N ASN A 13 -16.13 -8.47 12.70
CA ASN A 13 -15.50 -9.05 13.90
C ASN A 13 -15.05 -10.51 13.70
N THR A 14 -15.00 -10.98 12.45
CA THR A 14 -14.68 -12.36 12.08
C THR A 14 -13.62 -12.39 10.97
N ILE A 15 -13.11 -13.58 10.63
CA ILE A 15 -12.07 -13.75 9.62
C ILE A 15 -12.63 -13.47 8.22
N LEU A 16 -12.06 -12.48 7.51
CA LEU A 16 -12.28 -12.28 6.08
C LEU A 16 -11.49 -13.31 5.26
N LYS A 17 -12.15 -13.97 4.31
CA LYS A 17 -11.54 -14.87 3.32
C LYS A 17 -12.03 -14.46 1.93
N PHE A 18 -11.12 -14.21 1.00
CA PHE A 18 -11.45 -13.83 -0.38
C PHE A 18 -10.37 -14.33 -1.35
N LEU A 19 -10.66 -14.26 -2.66
CA LEU A 19 -9.75 -14.65 -3.74
C LEU A 19 -9.53 -13.47 -4.69
N GLU A 20 -8.27 -13.17 -4.98
CA GLU A 20 -7.88 -12.25 -6.06
C GLU A 20 -7.57 -13.06 -7.32
N ILE A 21 -8.34 -12.86 -8.39
CA ILE A 21 -8.24 -13.64 -9.62
C ILE A 21 -7.89 -12.71 -10.78
N PHE A 22 -6.83 -13.05 -11.50
CA PHE A 22 -6.33 -12.29 -12.64
C PHE A 22 -6.25 -13.19 -13.87
N LYS A 23 -6.63 -12.66 -15.04
CA LYS A 23 -6.41 -13.33 -16.33
C LYS A 23 -4.96 -13.11 -16.81
N SER A 24 -4.01 -13.60 -16.02
CA SER A 24 -2.57 -13.46 -16.24
C SER A 24 -1.85 -14.70 -15.71
N ASN A 25 -0.70 -15.03 -16.30
CA ASN A 25 0.18 -16.10 -15.79
C ASN A 25 1.07 -15.63 -14.62
N CYS A 26 1.07 -14.33 -14.33
CA CYS A 26 1.86 -13.73 -13.26
C CYS A 26 1.01 -12.74 -12.46
N PHE A 27 1.14 -12.82 -11.14
CA PHE A 27 0.65 -11.81 -10.22
C PHE A 27 1.65 -10.66 -10.14
N LYS A 28 1.16 -9.43 -10.24
CA LYS A 28 1.94 -8.20 -10.08
C LYS A 28 1.07 -7.17 -9.37
N ASP A 29 1.66 -6.45 -8.44
CA ASP A 29 1.03 -5.31 -7.80
C ASP A 29 2.07 -4.23 -7.49
N ILE A 30 1.59 -3.07 -7.05
CA ILE A 30 2.40 -1.96 -6.57
C ILE A 30 1.82 -1.52 -5.23
N SER A 31 2.60 -1.63 -4.16
CA SER A 31 2.22 -1.08 -2.85
C SER A 31 2.49 0.42 -2.83
N LEU A 32 1.47 1.22 -2.51
CA LEU A 32 1.61 2.67 -2.38
C LEU A 32 2.66 3.04 -1.31
N ASN A 33 2.62 2.39 -0.15
CA ASN A 33 3.56 2.65 0.94
C ASN A 33 5.01 2.41 0.49
N GLN A 34 5.26 1.25 -0.14
CA GLN A 34 6.59 0.93 -0.69
C GLN A 34 7.03 1.92 -1.78
N TRP A 35 6.12 2.28 -2.69
CA TRP A 35 6.41 3.20 -3.76
C TRP A 35 6.84 4.58 -3.22
N LEU A 36 6.11 5.10 -2.23
CA LEU A 36 6.48 6.36 -1.57
C LEU A 36 7.80 6.22 -0.80
N ALA A 37 8.05 5.10 -0.12
CA ALA A 37 9.30 4.85 0.61
C ALA A 37 10.54 4.78 -0.30
N LEU A 38 10.36 4.39 -1.57
CA LEU A 38 11.43 4.32 -2.58
C LEU A 38 11.59 5.62 -3.37
N THR A 39 10.65 6.55 -3.21
CA THR A 39 10.70 7.86 -3.86
C THR A 39 11.53 8.83 -3.00
N PRO A 40 12.35 9.72 -3.59
CA PRO A 40 13.10 10.71 -2.82
C PRO A 40 12.19 11.50 -1.86
N PRO A 41 12.52 11.61 -0.55
CA PRO A 41 11.65 12.20 0.46
C PRO A 41 11.16 13.61 0.11
N MET A 42 12.03 14.44 -0.46
CA MET A 42 11.67 15.80 -0.88
C MET A 42 10.55 15.84 -1.93
N VAL A 43 10.50 14.84 -2.82
CA VAL A 43 9.44 14.72 -3.83
C VAL A 43 8.13 14.34 -3.15
N VAL A 44 8.16 13.36 -2.25
CA VAL A 44 6.97 12.94 -1.49
C VAL A 44 6.39 14.10 -0.68
N LYS A 45 7.24 14.86 0.03
CA LYS A 45 6.83 16.07 0.76
C LYS A 45 6.16 17.09 -0.13
N ALA A 46 6.76 17.40 -1.28
CA ALA A 46 6.22 18.39 -2.19
C ALA A 46 4.85 18.00 -2.76
N HIS A 47 4.57 16.69 -2.93
CA HIS A 47 3.30 16.21 -3.46
C HIS A 47 2.19 16.08 -2.39
N LEU A 48 2.54 15.65 -1.18
CA LEU A 48 1.57 15.30 -0.15
C LEU A 48 1.49 16.31 1.01
N ASN A 49 2.44 17.24 1.09
CA ASN A 49 2.55 18.23 2.17
C ASN A 49 2.54 17.59 3.58
N ILE A 50 3.32 16.52 3.75
CA ILE A 50 3.48 15.78 5.01
C ILE A 50 4.87 16.00 5.63
N ASP A 51 4.98 15.76 6.94
CA ASP A 51 6.21 15.98 7.70
C ASP A 51 7.20 14.81 7.62
N ASP A 52 8.43 15.05 8.12
CA ASP A 52 9.48 14.03 8.20
C ASP A 52 9.11 12.85 9.08
N ALA A 53 8.35 13.08 10.15
CA ALA A 53 7.90 12.03 11.05
C ALA A 53 7.01 11.03 10.29
N THR A 54 6.04 11.51 9.52
CA THR A 54 5.17 10.67 8.69
C THR A 54 5.95 9.92 7.60
N ILE A 55 6.87 10.59 6.92
CA ILE A 55 7.70 9.95 5.88
C ILE A 55 8.59 8.86 6.46
N SER A 56 9.09 9.04 7.68
CA SER A 56 9.95 8.06 8.35
C SER A 56 9.26 6.73 8.65
N GLN A 57 7.92 6.72 8.68
CA GLN A 57 7.09 5.53 8.88
C GLN A 57 6.86 4.73 7.59
N LEU A 58 7.24 5.26 6.43
CA LEU A 58 7.11 4.54 5.16
C LEU A 58 8.12 3.38 5.09
N SER A 59 7.65 2.21 4.66
CA SER A 59 8.44 0.98 4.60
C SER A 59 8.90 0.69 3.18
N LYS A 60 10.21 0.50 3.00
CA LYS A 60 10.80 0.02 1.73
C LYS A 60 10.51 -1.45 1.45
N VAL A 61 10.13 -2.21 2.48
CA VAL A 61 9.69 -3.60 2.35
C VAL A 61 8.18 -3.60 2.25
N LYS A 62 7.65 -4.23 1.19
CA LYS A 62 6.23 -4.28 0.94
C LYS A 62 5.50 -5.06 2.04
N PRO A 63 4.61 -4.42 2.80
CA PRO A 63 3.65 -5.15 3.62
C PRO A 63 2.53 -5.69 2.72
N VAL A 64 2.17 -6.96 2.89
CA VAL A 64 1.07 -7.59 2.12
C VAL A 64 -0.28 -7.36 2.82
N ILE A 65 -0.29 -7.41 4.15
CA ILE A 65 -1.45 -7.15 5.00
C ILE A 65 -0.97 -6.28 6.16
N ILE A 66 -1.75 -5.25 6.50
CA ILE A 66 -1.47 -4.33 7.60
C ILE A 66 -2.47 -4.58 8.73
N GLY A 67 -1.99 -4.67 9.96
CA GLY A 67 -2.82 -4.81 11.15
C GLY A 67 -3.36 -3.46 11.63
N PRO A 68 -4.39 -3.44 12.49
CA PRO A 68 -4.88 -2.20 13.08
C PRO A 68 -3.77 -1.47 13.85
N GLY A 69 -3.55 -0.19 13.54
CA GLY A 69 -2.57 0.67 14.24
C GLY A 69 -1.10 0.46 13.84
N ALA A 70 -0.84 -0.30 12.78
CA ALA A 70 0.47 -0.42 12.15
C ALA A 70 0.73 0.69 11.10
#